data_AF-A0A6L5BVX8-F1
#
_entry.id   AF-A0A6L5BVX8-F1
#
_cell.length_a   1.000
_cell.length_b   1.000
_cell.length_c   1.000
_cell.angle_alpha   90.00
_cell.angle_beta   90.00
_cell.angle_gamma   90.00
#
_symmetry.space_group_name_H-M   'P 1'
#
loop_
_entity.id
_entity.type
_entity.pdbx_description
1 polymer ?
#
loop_
_entity_poly.entity_id
_entity_poly.type
_entity_poly.pdbx_seq_one_letter_code
_entity_poly.pdbx_strand_id
1 'polypeptide(L)'
;MKRSKPRHDEIKNKVVNYSNDYSGVISEIEREALLHACLKSDHIIRAATTIAFERVPAPAKHSFIYSFSLGSDSFPAATQIEGGQKGQTKSTFRISVPVAFVHNLLKNTPTRGGLQPEAIDDYYFPSLLIATLAAYAHELVHIMVGHLPTAESKAQEFYADRIGGGATWGWILKDNIQKICGISSTNISVNCVYGFLHLASVLNKEHNKDGLYLPVAGRFAAFCGGATLLDDSKGERRLNEFEKIIGKNINCPDLSFHSDSIKNTYTLINSKEVFAEEDLLEIIEQEQVEKPNWFNASQMMAPIRRALQQIGKKYNNEKKG
;
A
#
# COMPACT_ATOMS: atom_id res chain seq x y z
N MET A 1 -1.95 -4.51 -22.77
CA MET A 1 -0.55 -3.99 -22.76
C MET A 1 0.41 -5.13 -23.05
N LYS A 2 1.16 -5.09 -24.16
CA LYS A 2 2.25 -6.04 -24.44
C LYS A 2 3.28 -5.99 -23.31
N ARG A 3 3.79 -7.16 -22.85
CA ARG A 3 4.92 -7.25 -21.91
C ARG A 3 6.12 -6.51 -22.54
N SER A 4 6.49 -5.36 -22.01
CA SER A 4 7.72 -4.68 -22.42
C SER A 4 8.90 -5.34 -21.70
N LYS A 5 9.63 -6.22 -22.39
CA LYS A 5 10.95 -6.72 -21.98
C LYS A 5 11.85 -5.65 -21.31
N PRO A 6 11.87 -4.37 -21.77
CA PRO A 6 12.64 -3.30 -21.13
C PRO A 6 12.45 -3.14 -19.61
N ARG A 7 11.24 -3.36 -19.09
CA ARG A 7 10.93 -3.14 -17.67
C ARG A 7 11.41 -4.28 -16.77
N HIS A 8 11.39 -5.50 -17.29
CA HIS A 8 11.95 -6.66 -16.60
C HIS A 8 13.45 -6.49 -16.43
N ASP A 9 14.13 -6.09 -17.51
CA ASP A 9 15.58 -5.86 -17.50
C ASP A 9 15.95 -4.67 -16.61
N GLU A 10 15.12 -3.63 -16.58
CA GLU A 10 15.28 -2.50 -15.66
C GLU A 10 15.19 -2.93 -14.18
N ILE A 11 14.18 -3.72 -13.80
CA ILE A 11 14.04 -4.23 -12.42
C ILE A 11 15.21 -5.16 -12.09
N LYS A 12 15.60 -6.04 -13.01
CA LYS A 12 16.75 -6.93 -12.84
C LYS A 12 18.04 -6.14 -12.59
N ASN A 13 18.31 -5.12 -13.40
CA ASN A 13 19.48 -4.26 -13.23
C ASN A 13 19.44 -3.52 -11.89
N LYS A 14 18.25 -3.07 -11.45
CA LYS A 14 18.11 -2.42 -10.15
C LYS A 14 18.41 -3.35 -8.98
N VAL A 15 17.91 -4.59 -9.03
CA VAL A 15 18.21 -5.61 -8.01
C VAL A 15 19.71 -5.95 -8.01
N VAL A 16 20.32 -6.14 -9.19
CA VAL A 16 21.76 -6.42 -9.30
C VAL A 16 22.59 -5.27 -8.72
N ASN A 17 22.31 -4.03 -9.10
CA ASN A 17 23.04 -2.86 -8.59
C ASN A 17 22.86 -2.72 -7.08
N TYR A 18 21.62 -2.83 -6.59
CA TYR A 18 21.34 -2.81 -5.15
C TYR A 18 22.13 -3.89 -4.40
N SER A 19 22.19 -5.12 -4.92
CA SER A 19 22.96 -6.21 -4.32
C SER A 19 24.47 -5.98 -4.34
N ASN A 20 25.00 -5.27 -5.33
CA ASN A 20 26.43 -4.94 -5.40
C ASN A 20 26.82 -3.79 -4.47
N ASP A 21 25.92 -2.81 -4.29
CA ASP A 21 26.17 -1.60 -3.49
C ASP A 21 25.95 -1.83 -1.99
N TYR A 22 25.09 -2.78 -1.61
CA TYR A 22 24.92 -3.20 -0.22
C TYR A 22 26.12 -4.08 0.18
N SER A 23 27.07 -3.51 0.92
CA SER A 23 28.35 -4.08 1.35
C SER A 23 28.29 -5.33 2.25
N GLY A 24 27.12 -5.99 2.36
CA GLY A 24 26.88 -7.20 3.14
C GLY A 24 26.12 -8.25 2.34
N VAL A 25 26.85 -9.25 1.86
CA VAL A 25 26.49 -10.63 1.46
C VAL A 25 24.98 -10.93 1.38
N ILE A 26 24.29 -10.44 0.35
CA ILE A 26 23.01 -11.04 -0.07
C ILE A 26 23.37 -12.37 -0.73
N SER A 27 22.84 -13.48 -0.19
CA SER A 27 23.07 -14.81 -0.77
C SER A 27 22.49 -14.90 -2.18
N GLU A 28 22.98 -15.83 -3.01
CA GLU A 28 22.43 -16.02 -4.36
C GLU A 28 20.93 -16.32 -4.33
N ILE A 29 20.49 -17.17 -3.39
CA ILE A 29 19.07 -17.51 -3.23
C ILE A 29 18.23 -16.31 -2.80
N GLU A 30 18.74 -15.47 -1.89
CA GLU A 30 18.05 -14.26 -1.45
C GLU A 30 17.97 -13.21 -2.58
N ARG A 31 19.02 -13.09 -3.40
CA ARG A 31 19.02 -12.23 -4.59
C ARG A 31 17.98 -12.69 -5.61
N GLU A 32 17.88 -14.00 -5.84
CA GLU A 32 16.87 -14.58 -6.72
C GLU A 32 15.45 -14.37 -6.19
N ALA A 33 15.24 -14.59 -4.89
CA ALA A 33 13.97 -14.34 -4.22
C ALA A 33 13.59 -12.85 -4.24
N LEU A 34 14.55 -11.94 -4.07
CA LEU A 34 14.35 -10.49 -4.18
C LEU A 34 13.95 -10.07 -5.61
N LEU A 35 14.62 -10.63 -6.62
CA LEU A 35 14.24 -10.40 -8.01
C LEU A 35 12.82 -10.92 -8.29
N HIS A 36 12.50 -12.13 -7.82
CA HIS A 36 11.17 -12.71 -7.93
C HIS A 36 10.11 -11.81 -7.28
N ALA A 37 10.35 -11.38 -6.05
CA ALA A 37 9.49 -10.47 -5.31
C ALA A 37 9.26 -9.16 -6.06
N CYS A 38 10.32 -8.47 -6.50
CA CYS A 38 10.22 -7.21 -7.23
C CYS A 38 9.42 -7.34 -8.54
N LEU A 39 9.62 -8.43 -9.29
CA LEU A 39 8.87 -8.67 -10.54
C LEU A 39 7.39 -8.96 -10.29
N LYS A 40 7.08 -9.73 -9.25
CA LYS A 40 5.69 -10.00 -8.83
C LYS A 40 5.01 -8.74 -8.28
N SER A 41 5.74 -7.95 -7.50
CA SER A 41 5.31 -6.65 -6.98
C SER A 41 5.04 -5.65 -8.12
N ASP A 42 5.86 -5.62 -9.17
CA ASP A 42 5.56 -4.82 -10.37
C ASP A 42 4.24 -5.25 -11.01
N HIS A 43 4.02 -6.56 -11.14
CA HIS A 43 2.83 -7.10 -11.79
C HIS A 43 1.55 -6.80 -10.99
N ILE A 44 1.59 -6.97 -9.66
CA ILE A 44 0.43 -6.69 -8.80
C ILE A 44 0.14 -5.19 -8.72
N ILE A 45 1.17 -4.34 -8.61
CA ILE A 45 1.01 -2.88 -8.61
C ILE A 45 0.37 -2.44 -9.91
N ARG A 46 0.82 -2.94 -11.07
CA ARG A 46 0.20 -2.65 -12.37
C ARG A 46 -1.28 -2.96 -12.43
N ALA A 47 -1.63 -4.15 -11.98
CA ALA A 47 -3.00 -4.59 -11.97
C ALA A 47 -3.85 -3.68 -11.06
N ALA A 48 -3.33 -3.35 -9.88
CA ALA A 48 -3.97 -2.43 -8.94
C ALA A 48 -4.11 -1.00 -9.50
N THR A 49 -3.05 -0.43 -10.08
CA THR A 49 -3.10 0.87 -10.77
C THR A 49 -4.14 0.84 -11.89
N THR A 50 -4.19 -0.23 -12.69
CA THR A 50 -5.18 -0.34 -13.76
C THR A 50 -6.61 -0.31 -13.22
N ILE A 51 -6.88 -1.01 -12.11
CA ILE A 51 -8.17 -1.01 -11.42
C ILE A 51 -8.48 0.39 -10.86
N ALA A 52 -7.54 1.00 -10.13
CA ALA A 52 -7.71 2.30 -9.49
C ALA A 52 -8.02 3.42 -10.50
N PHE A 53 -7.36 3.37 -11.67
CA PHE A 53 -7.51 4.37 -12.71
C PHE A 53 -8.59 4.00 -13.74
N GLU A 54 -9.34 2.90 -13.60
CA GLU A 54 -10.32 2.46 -14.59
C GLU A 54 -11.29 3.59 -14.96
N ARG A 55 -11.82 4.28 -13.94
CA ARG A 55 -12.81 5.37 -14.06
C ARG A 55 -12.22 6.78 -14.08
N VAL A 56 -10.90 6.91 -13.99
CA VAL A 56 -10.23 8.23 -14.06
C VAL A 56 -10.23 8.70 -15.53
N PRO A 57 -10.44 9.99 -15.84
CA PRO A 57 -10.34 10.48 -17.22
C PRO A 57 -8.93 10.30 -17.81
N ALA A 58 -8.81 9.94 -19.09
CA ALA A 58 -7.53 9.66 -19.75
C ALA A 58 -6.44 10.75 -19.56
N PRO A 59 -6.76 12.07 -19.65
CA PRO A 59 -5.76 13.11 -19.42
C PRO A 59 -5.07 13.06 -18.04
N ALA A 60 -5.79 12.62 -17.00
CA ALA A 60 -5.25 12.46 -15.65
C ALA A 60 -4.52 11.12 -15.45
N LYS A 61 -4.76 10.10 -16.30
CA LYS A 61 -3.99 8.85 -16.26
C LYS A 61 -2.55 9.06 -16.75
N HIS A 62 -2.35 9.94 -17.72
CA HIS A 62 -1.04 10.19 -18.34
C HIS A 62 -0.06 10.97 -17.45
N SER A 63 -0.56 11.59 -16.38
CA SER A 63 0.26 12.28 -15.37
C SER A 63 0.69 11.36 -14.23
N PHE A 64 0.45 10.04 -14.28
CA PHE A 64 0.84 9.11 -13.23
C PHE A 64 1.93 8.14 -13.70
N ILE A 65 3.00 8.06 -12.92
CA ILE A 65 4.12 7.15 -13.14
C ILE A 65 4.34 6.34 -11.86
N TYR A 66 4.62 5.06 -11.99
CA TYR A 66 5.15 4.27 -10.87
C TYR A 66 6.36 3.48 -11.33
N SER A 67 7.38 3.42 -10.47
CA SER A 67 8.66 2.80 -10.78
C SER A 67 9.33 2.22 -9.54
N PHE A 68 10.11 1.16 -9.70
CA PHE A 68 11.05 0.76 -8.66
C PHE A 68 12.23 1.73 -8.61
N SER A 69 12.76 2.05 -7.44
CA SER A 69 13.94 2.90 -7.27
C SER A 69 15.10 2.13 -6.64
N LEU A 70 16.32 2.61 -6.90
CA LEU A 70 17.55 2.14 -6.26
C LEU A 70 17.77 2.73 -4.86
N GLY A 71 16.87 3.61 -4.41
CA GLY A 71 17.03 4.34 -3.16
C GLY A 71 17.24 3.42 -1.96
N SER A 72 18.00 3.91 -0.99
CA SER A 72 18.13 3.31 0.34
C SER A 72 16.89 3.48 1.22
N ASP A 73 15.88 4.20 0.71
CA ASP A 73 14.66 4.50 1.44
C ASP A 73 13.95 3.20 1.87
N SER A 74 13.51 3.20 3.12
CA SER A 74 12.85 2.06 3.74
C SER A 74 11.38 1.91 3.35
N PHE A 75 10.80 2.87 2.61
CA PHE A 75 9.38 2.87 2.28
C PHE A 75 9.12 3.47 0.89
N PRO A 76 8.04 3.07 0.20
CA PRO A 76 7.57 3.77 -0.99
C PRO A 76 7.34 5.26 -0.73
N ALA A 77 7.46 6.08 -1.78
CA ALA A 77 7.23 7.53 -1.67
C ALA A 77 6.52 8.10 -2.89
N ALA A 78 5.47 8.88 -2.64
CA ALA A 78 4.78 9.70 -3.61
C ALA A 78 5.46 11.07 -3.77
N THR A 79 5.66 11.49 -5.02
CA THR A 79 6.28 12.78 -5.35
C THR A 79 5.54 13.47 -6.49
N GLN A 80 5.55 14.80 -6.48
CA GLN A 80 5.09 15.62 -7.59
C GLN A 80 6.31 16.13 -8.37
N ILE A 81 6.36 15.83 -9.66
CA ILE A 81 7.39 16.26 -10.60
C ILE A 81 6.79 17.37 -11.45
N GLU A 82 7.35 18.56 -11.34
CA GLU A 82 6.98 19.68 -12.19
C GLU A 82 7.61 19.50 -13.58
N GLY A 83 6.76 19.25 -14.59
CA GLY A 83 7.19 19.11 -15.98
C GLY A 83 6.37 20.02 -16.90
N GLY A 84 6.95 21.14 -17.32
CA GLY A 84 6.36 22.00 -18.34
C GLY A 84 7.17 23.25 -18.67
N GLN A 85 7.23 23.61 -19.95
CA GLN A 85 7.65 24.95 -20.37
C GLN A 85 6.71 26.00 -19.74
N LYS A 86 7.27 27.18 -19.41
CA LYS A 86 6.54 28.34 -18.87
C LYS A 86 5.14 28.47 -19.51
N GLY A 87 4.09 28.29 -18.72
CA GLY A 87 2.69 28.47 -19.13
C GLY A 87 1.83 27.20 -19.22
N GLN A 88 2.41 26.00 -19.06
CA GLN A 88 1.63 24.75 -18.94
C GLN A 88 2.21 23.85 -17.84
N THR A 89 1.75 24.01 -16.59
CA THR A 89 2.08 23.07 -15.50
C THR A 89 1.25 21.80 -15.66
N LYS A 90 1.80 20.80 -16.38
CA LYS A 90 1.33 19.41 -16.25
C LYS A 90 2.14 18.76 -15.13
N SER A 91 1.61 18.80 -13.92
CA SER A 91 2.17 18.03 -12.80
C SER A 91 2.16 16.55 -13.16
N THR A 92 3.30 15.90 -13.02
CA THR A 92 3.42 14.44 -13.14
C THR A 92 3.65 13.88 -11.74
N PHE A 93 2.83 12.94 -11.32
CA PHE A 93 2.94 12.26 -10.03
C PHE A 93 3.71 10.96 -10.19
N ARG A 94 4.64 10.69 -9.26
CA ARG A 94 5.43 9.46 -9.24
C ARG A 94 5.31 8.77 -7.90
N ILE A 95 5.03 7.46 -7.91
CA ILE A 95 5.29 6.57 -6.77
C ILE A 95 6.57 5.79 -7.04
N SER A 96 7.55 5.97 -6.16
CA SER A 96 8.81 5.21 -6.19
C SER A 96 8.74 4.09 -5.15
N VAL A 97 8.97 2.83 -5.57
CA VAL A 97 9.05 1.67 -4.66
C VAL A 97 10.51 1.24 -4.54
N PRO A 98 11.20 1.50 -3.42
CA PRO A 98 12.60 1.14 -3.27
C PRO A 98 12.80 -0.39 -3.28
N VAL A 99 13.89 -0.86 -3.91
CA VAL A 99 14.32 -2.27 -3.80
C VAL A 99 14.64 -2.61 -2.33
N ALA A 100 15.21 -1.66 -1.59
CA ALA A 100 15.51 -1.80 -0.16
C ALA A 100 14.26 -2.13 0.67
N PHE A 101 13.12 -1.47 0.41
CA PHE A 101 11.85 -1.77 1.07
C PHE A 101 11.40 -3.22 0.81
N VAL A 102 11.44 -3.67 -0.46
CA VAL A 102 11.07 -5.06 -0.80
C VAL A 102 12.03 -6.07 -0.16
N HIS A 103 13.31 -5.75 -0.08
CA HIS A 103 14.30 -6.56 0.61
C HIS A 103 14.05 -6.62 2.12
N ASN A 104 13.68 -5.52 2.75
CA ASN A 104 13.29 -5.49 4.16
C ASN A 104 12.05 -6.36 4.42
N LEU A 105 11.04 -6.34 3.53
CA LEU A 105 9.93 -7.30 3.59
C LEU A 105 10.42 -8.74 3.40
N LEU A 106 11.31 -8.99 2.43
CA LEU A 106 11.83 -10.33 2.18
C LEU A 106 12.50 -10.94 3.42
N LYS A 107 13.31 -10.15 4.15
CA LYS A 107 13.97 -10.56 5.40
C LYS A 107 13.02 -10.95 6.53
N ASN A 108 11.77 -10.46 6.49
CA ASN A 108 10.76 -10.76 7.52
C ASN A 108 9.66 -11.69 7.00
N THR A 109 9.75 -12.11 5.73
CA THR A 109 8.80 -13.02 5.09
C THR A 109 8.84 -14.38 5.78
N PRO A 110 7.69 -15.03 6.02
CA PRO A 110 7.68 -16.38 6.55
C PRO A 110 8.43 -17.34 5.66
N THR A 111 9.28 -18.16 6.27
CA THR A 111 10.01 -19.23 5.58
C THR A 111 9.47 -20.59 5.98
N ARG A 112 9.68 -21.58 5.12
CA ARG A 112 9.26 -22.97 5.39
C ARG A 112 9.89 -23.46 6.70
N GLY A 113 9.04 -23.82 7.66
CA GLY A 113 9.44 -24.22 9.01
C GLY A 113 10.14 -23.13 9.83
N GLY A 114 10.24 -21.88 9.35
CA GLY A 114 11.06 -20.83 9.96
C GLY A 114 12.56 -21.03 9.76
N LEU A 115 12.97 -21.85 8.79
CA LEU A 115 14.37 -22.20 8.53
C LEU A 115 15.01 -21.26 7.50
N GLN A 116 16.34 -21.33 7.37
CA GLN A 116 17.08 -20.67 6.30
C GLN A 116 16.61 -21.23 4.94
N PRO A 117 16.16 -20.39 4.00
CA PRO A 117 15.68 -20.83 2.69
C PRO A 117 16.78 -21.49 1.84
N GLU A 118 16.46 -22.64 1.24
CA GLU A 118 17.32 -23.31 0.26
C GLU A 118 16.81 -23.11 -1.17
N ALA A 119 15.50 -22.83 -1.31
CA ALA A 119 14.85 -22.53 -2.58
C ALA A 119 13.95 -21.29 -2.50
N ILE A 120 13.62 -20.71 -3.65
CA ILE A 120 12.69 -19.56 -3.76
C ILE A 120 11.31 -19.94 -3.17
N ASP A 121 10.86 -21.17 -3.37
CA ASP A 121 9.57 -21.68 -2.89
C ASP A 121 9.52 -21.92 -1.37
N ASP A 122 10.63 -21.70 -0.67
CA ASP A 122 10.66 -21.67 0.80
C ASP A 122 10.23 -20.33 1.37
N TYR A 123 10.00 -19.31 0.54
CA TYR A 123 9.45 -18.02 0.96
C TYR A 123 7.93 -17.96 0.74
N TYR A 124 7.19 -17.51 1.75
CA TYR A 124 5.76 -17.23 1.63
C TYR A 124 5.51 -15.87 0.98
N PHE A 125 5.72 -15.78 -0.34
CA PHE A 125 5.51 -14.53 -1.10
C PHE A 125 4.13 -13.87 -0.98
N PRO A 126 2.99 -14.59 -0.78
CA PRO A 126 1.68 -13.93 -0.72
C PRO A 126 1.62 -12.78 0.30
N SER A 127 2.21 -12.94 1.49
CA SER A 127 2.20 -11.90 2.52
C SER A 127 3.05 -10.69 2.11
N LEU A 128 4.22 -10.91 1.51
CA LEU A 128 5.11 -9.86 1.00
C LEU A 128 4.42 -9.04 -0.09
N LEU A 129 3.74 -9.71 -1.02
CA LEU A 129 3.07 -9.05 -2.14
C LEU A 129 1.90 -8.19 -1.66
N ILE A 130 1.15 -8.67 -0.68
CA ILE A 130 0.06 -7.91 -0.05
C ILE A 130 0.62 -6.72 0.74
N ALA A 131 1.71 -6.91 1.49
CA ALA A 131 2.38 -5.83 2.21
C ALA A 131 2.88 -4.74 1.25
N THR A 132 3.49 -5.14 0.13
CA THR A 132 3.93 -4.22 -0.92
C THR A 132 2.75 -3.48 -1.55
N LEU A 133 1.65 -4.18 -1.81
CA LEU A 133 0.44 -3.60 -2.36
C LEU A 133 -0.20 -2.58 -1.41
N ALA A 134 -0.21 -2.86 -0.10
CA ALA A 134 -0.72 -1.98 0.94
C ALA A 134 0.08 -0.68 1.05
N ALA A 135 1.43 -0.77 1.06
CA ALA A 135 2.30 0.40 1.05
C ALA A 135 2.13 1.22 -0.24
N TYR A 136 2.01 0.56 -1.40
CA TYR A 136 1.70 1.25 -2.65
C TYR A 136 0.32 1.94 -2.61
N ALA A 137 -0.68 1.30 -2.02
CA ALA A 137 -2.03 1.85 -1.89
C ALA A 137 -2.03 3.12 -1.04
N HIS A 138 -1.30 3.11 0.07
CA HIS A 138 -1.06 4.27 0.92
C HIS A 138 -0.51 5.45 0.11
N GLU A 139 0.60 5.27 -0.62
CA GLU A 139 1.19 6.32 -1.46
C GLU A 139 0.25 6.83 -2.56
N LEU A 140 -0.55 5.92 -3.13
CA LEU A 140 -1.54 6.29 -4.13
C LEU A 140 -2.61 7.22 -3.56
N VAL A 141 -2.96 7.08 -2.27
CA VAL A 141 -3.89 7.98 -1.60
C VAL A 141 -3.33 9.40 -1.52
N HIS A 142 -2.05 9.58 -1.16
CA HIS A 142 -1.42 10.91 -1.12
C HIS A 142 -1.55 11.66 -2.45
N ILE A 143 -1.37 10.96 -3.57
CA ILE A 143 -1.52 11.53 -4.92
C ILE A 143 -2.98 11.85 -5.23
N MET A 144 -3.88 10.91 -4.97
CA MET A 144 -5.28 11.04 -5.38
C MET A 144 -6.04 12.07 -4.54
N VAL A 145 -5.71 12.17 -3.26
CA VAL A 145 -6.43 13.00 -2.28
C VAL A 145 -5.79 14.37 -2.12
N GLY A 146 -4.62 14.60 -2.71
CA GLY A 146 -3.99 15.92 -2.75
C GLY A 146 -3.24 16.26 -1.47
N HIS A 147 -2.64 15.26 -0.82
CA HIS A 147 -1.77 15.46 0.35
C HIS A 147 -0.44 16.12 -0.03
N LEU A 148 0.12 15.79 -1.20
CA LEU A 148 1.44 16.27 -1.64
C LEU A 148 1.64 17.81 -1.62
N PRO A 149 0.67 18.64 -2.03
CA PRO A 149 0.79 20.10 -1.94
C PRO A 149 0.42 20.69 -0.56
N THR A 150 0.03 19.87 0.42
CA THR A 150 -0.38 20.31 1.75
C THR A 150 0.67 19.95 2.81
N ALA A 151 0.64 20.59 3.98
CA ALA A 151 1.55 20.26 5.06
C ALA A 151 1.29 18.84 5.57
N GLU A 152 2.33 18.03 5.77
CA GLU A 152 2.22 16.68 6.31
C GLU A 152 1.62 16.71 7.73
N SER A 153 0.71 15.78 8.01
CA SER A 153 0.07 15.65 9.32
C SER A 153 -0.23 14.19 9.64
N LYS A 154 -0.32 13.86 10.93
CA LYS A 154 -0.69 12.51 11.37
C LYS A 154 -2.07 12.09 10.86
N ALA A 155 -2.99 13.04 10.70
CA ALA A 155 -4.29 12.81 10.09
C ALA A 155 -4.21 12.39 8.61
N GLN A 156 -3.29 12.98 7.83
CA GLN A 156 -3.06 12.56 6.44
C GLN A 156 -2.54 11.12 6.36
N GLU A 157 -1.56 10.78 7.19
CA GLU A 157 -0.97 9.44 7.25
C GLU A 157 -2.00 8.38 7.69
N PHE A 158 -2.78 8.69 8.73
CA PHE A 158 -3.88 7.82 9.17
C PHE A 158 -4.92 7.62 8.06
N TYR A 159 -5.30 8.69 7.38
CA TYR A 159 -6.24 8.62 6.26
C TYR A 159 -5.69 7.77 5.12
N ALA A 160 -4.40 7.91 4.78
CA ALA A 160 -3.73 7.13 3.75
C ALA A 160 -3.63 5.64 4.12
N ASP A 161 -3.26 5.30 5.35
CA ASP A 161 -3.28 3.91 5.86
C ASP A 161 -4.68 3.30 5.76
N ARG A 162 -5.72 4.04 6.19
CA ARG A 162 -7.11 3.56 6.20
C ARG A 162 -7.71 3.37 4.81
N ILE A 163 -7.60 4.38 3.94
CA ILE A 163 -8.10 4.28 2.56
C ILE A 163 -7.26 3.29 1.75
N GLY A 164 -5.94 3.28 1.94
CA GLY A 164 -5.01 2.35 1.29
C GLY A 164 -5.30 0.89 1.67
N GLY A 165 -5.60 0.63 2.94
CA GLY A 165 -6.06 -0.67 3.42
C GLY A 165 -7.37 -1.11 2.76
N GLY A 166 -8.36 -0.23 2.68
CA GLY A 166 -9.62 -0.51 1.99
C GLY A 166 -9.45 -0.78 0.50
N ALA A 167 -8.60 -0.01 -0.19
CA ALA A 167 -8.25 -0.24 -1.59
C ALA A 167 -7.58 -1.59 -1.79
N THR A 168 -6.61 -1.94 -0.94
CA THR A 168 -5.90 -3.23 -0.97
C THR A 168 -6.86 -4.40 -0.80
N TRP A 169 -7.80 -4.29 0.14
CA TRP A 169 -8.84 -5.27 0.36
C TRP A 169 -9.79 -5.39 -0.85
N GLY A 170 -10.16 -4.28 -1.47
CA GLY A 170 -10.96 -4.28 -2.69
C GLY A 170 -10.24 -4.94 -3.88
N TRP A 171 -8.92 -4.75 -3.99
CA TRP A 171 -8.10 -5.31 -5.06
C TRP A 171 -7.82 -6.80 -4.89
N ILE A 172 -7.53 -7.26 -3.67
CA ILE A 172 -7.25 -8.68 -3.43
C ILE A 172 -8.46 -9.59 -3.69
N LEU A 173 -9.67 -9.02 -3.69
CA LEU A 173 -10.90 -9.71 -4.11
C LEU A 173 -11.00 -9.93 -5.62
N LYS A 174 -10.10 -9.36 -6.43
CA LYS A 174 -10.08 -9.55 -7.89
C LYS A 174 -9.24 -10.77 -8.28
N ASP A 175 -9.79 -11.65 -9.11
CA ASP A 175 -9.15 -12.90 -9.54
C ASP A 175 -7.74 -12.72 -10.13
N ASN A 176 -7.52 -11.63 -10.87
CA ASN A 176 -6.20 -11.35 -11.46
C ASN A 176 -5.16 -11.02 -10.38
N ILE A 177 -5.54 -10.31 -9.33
CA ILE A 177 -4.67 -10.02 -8.18
C ILE A 177 -4.40 -11.32 -7.40
N GLN A 178 -5.43 -12.12 -7.14
CA GLN A 178 -5.30 -13.41 -6.44
C GLN A 178 -4.31 -14.35 -7.14
N LYS A 179 -4.42 -14.47 -8.47
CA LYS A 179 -3.52 -15.29 -9.30
C LYS A 179 -2.07 -14.80 -9.25
N ILE A 180 -1.85 -13.48 -9.21
CA ILE A 180 -0.49 -12.93 -9.10
C ILE A 180 0.11 -13.25 -7.72
N CYS A 181 -0.68 -13.08 -6.66
CA CYS A 181 -0.30 -13.39 -5.29
C CYS A 181 -0.15 -14.89 -5.01
N GLY A 182 -0.77 -15.77 -5.80
CA GLY A 182 -0.78 -17.20 -5.54
C GLY A 182 -1.69 -17.60 -4.37
N ILE A 183 -2.78 -16.84 -4.13
CA ILE A 183 -3.74 -17.11 -3.06
C ILE A 183 -5.02 -17.77 -3.58
N SER A 184 -5.63 -18.61 -2.75
CA SER A 184 -6.90 -19.26 -3.05
C SER A 184 -8.07 -18.39 -2.60
N SER A 185 -9.26 -18.63 -3.16
CA SER A 185 -10.46 -17.86 -2.79
C SER A 185 -10.94 -18.12 -1.36
N THR A 186 -10.55 -19.24 -0.74
CA THR A 186 -10.96 -19.64 0.61
C THR A 186 -10.16 -18.98 1.72
N ASN A 187 -8.99 -18.41 1.42
CA ASN A 187 -8.09 -17.80 2.41
C ASN A 187 -7.72 -16.34 2.10
N ILE A 188 -8.49 -15.65 1.25
CA ILE A 188 -8.20 -14.26 0.84
C ILE A 188 -8.09 -13.33 2.05
N SER A 189 -9.09 -13.32 2.93
CA SER A 189 -9.16 -12.39 4.06
C SER A 189 -8.02 -12.62 5.05
N VAL A 190 -7.72 -13.89 5.36
CA VAL A 190 -6.61 -14.25 6.25
C VAL A 190 -5.27 -13.82 5.64
N ASN A 191 -5.07 -14.04 4.34
CA ASN A 191 -3.88 -13.56 3.63
C ASN A 191 -3.77 -12.03 3.66
N CYS A 192 -4.88 -11.32 3.49
CA CYS A 192 -4.87 -9.86 3.49
C CYS A 192 -4.46 -9.31 4.86
N VAL A 193 -5.09 -9.78 5.94
CA VAL A 193 -4.74 -9.40 7.31
C VAL A 193 -3.29 -9.78 7.64
N TYR A 194 -2.86 -10.98 7.25
CA TYR A 194 -1.48 -11.43 7.47
C TYR A 194 -0.46 -10.58 6.70
N GLY A 195 -0.80 -10.13 5.49
CA GLY A 195 0.03 -9.18 4.73
C GLY A 195 0.11 -7.80 5.37
N PHE A 196 -0.98 -7.29 5.95
CA PHE A 196 -0.94 -6.04 6.74
C PHE A 196 -0.08 -6.20 7.99
N LEU A 197 -0.15 -7.35 8.66
CA LEU A 197 0.70 -7.65 9.81
C LEU A 197 2.18 -7.77 9.41
N HIS A 198 2.46 -8.33 8.23
CA HIS A 198 3.80 -8.35 7.65
C HIS A 198 4.32 -6.94 7.38
N LEU A 199 3.50 -6.05 6.81
CA LEU A 199 3.87 -4.64 6.64
C LEU A 199 4.16 -3.97 8.00
N ALA A 200 3.32 -4.19 9.00
CA ALA A 200 3.50 -3.66 10.34
C ALA A 200 4.83 -4.12 10.99
N SER A 201 5.28 -5.34 10.69
CA SER A 201 6.52 -5.88 11.28
C SER A 201 7.80 -5.23 10.77
N VAL A 202 7.78 -4.70 9.54
CA VAL A 202 8.90 -3.91 9.00
C VAL A 202 8.83 -2.45 9.43
N LEU A 203 7.63 -1.88 9.52
CA LEU A 203 7.42 -0.48 9.92
C LEU A 203 7.88 -0.18 11.35
N ASN A 204 7.70 -1.14 12.27
CA ASN A 204 8.11 -1.00 13.68
C ASN A 204 9.62 -0.75 13.86
N LYS A 205 10.45 -1.17 12.90
CA LYS A 205 11.91 -1.03 13.00
C LYS A 205 12.42 0.35 12.57
N GLU A 206 11.67 1.08 11.74
CA GLU A 206 12.23 2.23 10.98
C GLU A 206 11.42 3.54 11.05
N HIS A 207 10.12 3.54 11.39
CA HIS A 207 9.22 4.66 11.05
C HIS A 207 8.62 5.54 12.18
N ASN A 208 9.01 5.38 13.45
CA ASN A 208 8.41 6.15 14.56
C ASN A 208 9.25 7.33 15.11
N LYS A 209 10.30 7.77 14.42
CA LYS A 209 11.23 8.76 14.98
C LYS A 209 10.68 10.20 15.02
N ASP A 210 9.75 10.54 14.12
CA ASP A 210 9.33 11.95 13.92
C ASP A 210 7.89 12.24 14.35
N GLY A 211 7.19 11.28 14.95
CA GLY A 211 5.83 11.47 15.50
C GLY A 211 4.71 11.64 14.47
N LEU A 212 5.01 11.60 13.17
CA LEU A 212 4.04 11.71 12.05
C LEU A 212 3.14 10.48 11.91
N TYR A 213 3.65 9.29 12.24
CA TYR A 213 2.91 8.04 12.08
C TYR A 213 2.25 7.60 13.39
N LEU A 214 1.15 6.85 13.25
CA LEU A 214 0.60 6.09 14.37
C LEU A 214 1.59 5.02 14.86
N PRO A 215 1.53 4.63 16.14
CA PRO A 215 2.17 3.41 16.61
C PRO A 215 1.75 2.20 15.77
N VAL A 216 2.58 1.16 15.76
CA VAL A 216 2.39 -0.04 14.92
C VAL A 216 0.99 -0.66 15.05
N ALA A 217 0.41 -0.69 16.25
CA ALA A 217 -0.96 -1.18 16.48
C ALA A 217 -2.02 -0.30 15.83
N GLY A 218 -1.88 1.03 15.93
CA GLY A 218 -2.78 2.00 15.30
C GLY A 218 -2.73 1.92 13.78
N ARG A 219 -1.54 1.79 13.19
CA ARG A 219 -1.39 1.60 11.73
C ARG A 219 -2.02 0.30 11.25
N PHE A 220 -1.73 -0.80 11.95
CA PHE A 220 -2.33 -2.10 11.62
C PHE A 220 -3.87 -2.04 11.71
N ALA A 221 -4.41 -1.40 12.75
CA ALA A 221 -5.85 -1.18 12.89
C ALA A 221 -6.41 -0.31 11.76
N ALA A 222 -5.72 0.76 11.35
CA ALA A 222 -6.13 1.61 10.24
C ALA A 222 -6.21 0.83 8.92
N PHE A 223 -5.16 0.09 8.54
CA PHE A 223 -5.16 -0.75 7.34
C PHE A 223 -6.30 -1.77 7.34
N CYS A 224 -6.53 -2.42 8.48
CA CYS A 224 -7.59 -3.42 8.61
C CYS A 224 -9.00 -2.81 8.60
N GLY A 225 -9.19 -1.68 9.29
CA GLY A 225 -10.45 -0.94 9.37
C GLY A 225 -10.90 -0.44 8.00
N GLY A 226 -9.98 -0.23 7.05
CA GLY A 226 -10.28 0.11 5.66
C GLY A 226 -11.23 -0.87 4.95
N ALA A 227 -11.34 -2.13 5.39
CA ALA A 227 -12.29 -3.09 4.83
C ALA A 227 -13.77 -2.66 5.00
N THR A 228 -14.07 -1.83 6.01
CA THR A 228 -15.41 -1.25 6.22
C THR A 228 -15.86 -0.33 5.09
N LEU A 229 -14.91 0.20 4.31
CA LEU A 229 -15.18 1.12 3.19
C LEU A 229 -15.73 0.41 1.95
N LEU A 230 -15.82 -0.92 1.98
CA LEU A 230 -16.31 -1.73 0.88
C LEU A 230 -17.81 -1.94 0.97
N ASP A 231 -18.62 -0.99 0.46
CA ASP A 231 -20.10 -1.06 0.37
C ASP A 231 -20.78 -1.32 1.73
N ASP A 232 -21.73 -0.47 2.14
CA ASP A 232 -22.37 -0.53 3.46
C ASP A 232 -22.90 -1.93 3.82
N SER A 233 -23.36 -2.71 2.84
CA SER A 233 -23.86 -4.08 3.05
C SER A 233 -22.78 -5.14 3.33
N LYS A 234 -21.52 -4.85 2.99
CA LYS A 234 -20.38 -5.77 3.11
C LYS A 234 -19.36 -5.28 4.14
N GLY A 235 -19.27 -3.98 4.40
CA GLY A 235 -18.31 -3.38 5.32
C GLY A 235 -18.37 -3.96 6.73
N GLU A 236 -19.56 -4.01 7.33
CA GLU A 236 -19.76 -4.57 8.67
C GLU A 236 -19.44 -6.07 8.74
N ARG A 237 -19.81 -6.84 7.69
CA ARG A 237 -19.45 -8.26 7.58
C ARG A 237 -17.93 -8.46 7.54
N ARG A 238 -17.20 -7.58 6.86
CA ARG A 238 -15.73 -7.67 6.74
C ARG A 238 -15.02 -7.26 8.02
N LEU A 239 -15.55 -6.28 8.74
CA LEU A 239 -15.05 -5.93 10.08
C LEU A 239 -15.18 -7.13 11.04
N ASN A 240 -16.35 -7.76 11.07
CA ASN A 240 -16.59 -8.98 11.86
C ASN A 240 -15.66 -10.14 11.45
N GLU A 241 -15.37 -10.28 10.15
CA GLU A 241 -14.42 -11.29 9.65
C GLU A 241 -13.00 -11.00 10.11
N PHE A 242 -12.59 -9.73 10.09
CA PHE A 242 -11.31 -9.27 10.60
C PHE A 242 -11.15 -9.54 12.11
N GLU A 243 -12.12 -9.15 12.93
CA GLU A 243 -12.09 -9.39 14.38
C GLU A 243 -11.98 -10.88 14.70
N LYS A 244 -12.67 -11.73 13.93
CA LYS A 244 -12.54 -13.20 14.03
C LYS A 244 -11.14 -13.70 13.64
N ILE A 245 -10.47 -13.06 12.69
CA ILE A 245 -9.11 -13.44 12.26
C ILE A 245 -8.09 -13.03 13.32
N ILE A 246 -8.18 -11.79 13.84
CA ILE A 246 -7.32 -11.33 14.93
C ILE A 246 -7.54 -12.18 16.18
N GLY A 247 -8.79 -12.40 16.59
CA GLY A 247 -9.11 -13.07 17.86
C GLY A 247 -8.64 -14.53 17.97
N LYS A 248 -8.09 -15.12 16.89
CA LYS A 248 -7.67 -16.54 16.83
C LYS A 248 -6.16 -16.78 16.92
N ASN A 249 -5.35 -15.77 17.23
CA ASN A 249 -3.88 -15.82 17.11
C ASN A 249 -3.46 -15.95 15.63
N ILE A 250 -2.95 -14.86 15.05
CA ILE A 250 -2.68 -14.80 13.61
C ILE A 250 -1.43 -15.62 13.28
N ASN A 251 -1.64 -16.83 12.73
CA ASN A 251 -0.60 -17.65 12.12
C ASN A 251 -0.52 -17.40 10.61
N CYS A 252 0.58 -17.85 9.98
CA CYS A 252 0.67 -17.85 8.53
C CYS A 252 -0.51 -18.65 7.93
N PRO A 253 -1.16 -18.17 6.85
CA PRO A 253 -2.27 -18.91 6.23
C PRO A 253 -1.88 -20.30 5.74
N ASP A 254 -0.60 -20.52 5.45
CA ASP A 254 -0.01 -21.84 5.27
C ASP A 254 0.84 -22.18 6.50
N LEU A 255 0.39 -23.19 7.25
CA LEU A 255 1.02 -23.61 8.52
C LEU A 255 2.43 -24.19 8.33
N SER A 256 2.83 -24.48 7.09
CA SER A 256 4.19 -24.91 6.77
C SER A 256 5.19 -23.77 6.86
N PHE A 257 4.73 -22.51 6.98
CA PHE A 257 5.58 -21.33 7.00
C PHE A 257 5.49 -20.59 8.34
N HIS A 258 6.61 -20.01 8.75
CA HIS A 258 6.74 -19.33 10.04
C HIS A 258 7.61 -18.08 9.95
N SER A 259 7.27 -17.06 10.74
CA SER A 259 8.06 -15.83 10.90
C SER A 259 7.97 -15.34 12.34
N ASP A 260 9.10 -15.38 13.06
CA ASP A 260 9.18 -14.85 14.42
C ASP A 260 8.96 -13.34 14.46
N SER A 261 9.43 -12.61 13.45
CA SER A 261 9.25 -11.14 13.40
C SER A 261 7.77 -10.78 13.35
N ILE A 262 7.00 -11.43 12.47
CA ILE A 262 5.54 -11.20 12.35
C ILE A 262 4.82 -11.61 13.64
N LYS A 263 5.19 -12.75 14.23
CA LYS A 263 4.61 -13.23 15.50
C LYS A 263 4.90 -12.27 16.67
N ASN A 264 6.10 -11.73 16.74
CA ASN A 264 6.49 -10.76 17.77
C ASN A 264 5.72 -9.45 17.60
N THR A 265 5.56 -8.97 16.35
CA THR A 265 4.71 -7.81 16.06
C THR A 265 3.25 -8.05 16.47
N TYR A 266 2.69 -9.23 16.21
CA TYR A 266 1.34 -9.57 16.67
C TYR A 266 1.21 -9.57 18.20
N THR A 267 2.21 -10.11 18.90
CA THR A 267 2.26 -10.08 20.37
C THR A 267 2.30 -8.64 20.89
N LEU A 268 3.14 -7.79 20.29
CA LEU A 268 3.24 -6.37 20.63
C LEU A 268 1.92 -5.65 20.41
N ILE A 269 1.25 -5.85 19.28
CA ILE A 269 -0.06 -5.22 19.00
C ILE A 269 -1.11 -5.61 20.04
N ASN A 270 -1.07 -6.83 20.57
CA ASN A 270 -2.03 -7.32 21.55
C ASN A 270 -1.71 -6.99 23.01
N SER A 271 -0.53 -6.45 23.33
CA SER A 271 -0.12 -6.23 24.73
C SER A 271 -0.82 -5.05 25.42
N LYS A 272 -1.86 -4.43 24.82
CA LYS A 272 -2.66 -3.29 25.33
C LYS A 272 -1.88 -2.01 25.67
N GLU A 273 -0.56 -1.98 25.51
CA GLU A 273 0.30 -0.83 25.83
C GLU A 273 0.49 0.16 24.68
N VAL A 274 -0.08 -0.09 23.49
CA VAL A 274 0.51 0.47 22.26
C VAL A 274 -0.18 1.73 21.72
N PHE A 275 -1.39 2.10 22.18
CA PHE A 275 -2.06 3.33 21.70
C PHE A 275 -3.25 3.74 22.57
N ALA A 276 -3.36 5.02 22.94
CA ALA A 276 -4.51 5.55 23.67
C ALA A 276 -5.69 5.80 22.72
N GLU A 277 -6.90 5.44 23.14
CA GLU A 277 -8.13 5.69 22.36
C GLU A 277 -8.36 7.19 22.10
N GLU A 278 -7.95 8.03 23.05
CA GLU A 278 -8.00 9.48 22.98
C GLU A 278 -7.17 10.04 21.81
N ASP A 279 -5.97 9.49 21.57
CA ASP A 279 -5.12 9.88 20.44
C ASP A 279 -5.79 9.55 19.09
N LEU A 280 -6.56 8.45 19.03
CA LEU A 280 -7.29 8.07 17.81
C LEU A 280 -8.42 9.06 17.52
N LEU A 281 -9.17 9.44 18.54
CA LEU A 281 -10.29 10.38 18.42
C LEU A 281 -9.80 11.74 17.94
N GLU A 282 -8.70 12.24 18.51
CA GLU A 282 -8.09 13.51 18.07
C GLU A 282 -7.69 13.46 16.60
N ILE A 283 -7.07 12.36 16.15
CA ILE A 283 -6.68 12.19 14.74
C ILE A 283 -7.90 12.14 13.82
N ILE A 284 -8.99 11.50 14.24
CA ILE A 284 -10.24 11.45 13.46
C ILE A 284 -10.87 12.84 13.36
N GLU A 285 -10.86 13.63 14.43
CA GLU A 285 -11.33 15.01 14.42
C GLU A 285 -10.49 15.89 13.49
N GLN A 286 -9.15 15.78 13.58
CA GLN A 286 -8.23 16.47 12.67
C GLN A 286 -8.46 16.06 11.21
N GLU A 287 -8.69 14.77 10.92
CA GLU A 287 -9.05 14.30 9.57
C GLU A 287 -10.27 15.07 9.05
N GLN A 288 -11.34 15.20 9.85
CA GLN A 288 -12.56 15.87 9.41
C GLN A 288 -12.34 17.35 9.08
N VAL A 289 -11.48 18.03 9.83
CA VAL A 289 -11.14 19.45 9.63
C VAL A 289 -10.26 19.64 8.39
N GLU A 290 -9.24 18.81 8.21
CA GLU A 290 -8.24 19.01 7.16
C GLU A 290 -8.68 18.45 5.80
N LYS A 291 -9.46 17.38 5.77
CA LYS A 291 -9.84 16.64 4.56
C LYS A 291 -10.45 17.50 3.45
N PRO A 292 -11.36 18.46 3.71
CA PRO A 292 -11.84 19.35 2.66
C PRO A 292 -10.71 20.07 1.92
N ASN A 293 -9.65 20.47 2.64
CA ASN A 293 -8.50 21.18 2.06
C ASN A 293 -7.67 20.26 1.17
N TRP A 294 -7.40 19.03 1.60
CA TRP A 294 -6.70 18.03 0.77
C TRP A 294 -7.44 17.80 -0.54
N PHE A 295 -8.74 17.46 -0.46
CA PHE A 295 -9.55 17.19 -1.63
C PHE A 295 -9.64 18.40 -2.56
N ASN A 296 -9.73 19.63 -2.02
CA ASN A 296 -9.69 20.85 -2.81
C ASN A 296 -8.35 21.06 -3.52
N ALA A 297 -7.23 20.73 -2.87
CA ALA A 297 -5.88 20.79 -3.41
C ALA A 297 -5.58 19.69 -4.44
N SER A 298 -6.31 18.57 -4.41
CA SER A 298 -6.11 17.45 -5.34
C SER A 298 -6.27 17.88 -6.80
N GLN A 299 -5.17 17.81 -7.54
CA GLN A 299 -5.12 18.03 -8.98
C GLN A 299 -5.73 16.85 -9.74
N MET A 300 -5.64 15.64 -9.18
CA MET A 300 -6.24 14.43 -9.75
C MET A 300 -7.76 14.49 -9.73
N MET A 301 -8.35 15.08 -8.69
CA MET A 301 -9.80 15.23 -8.55
C MET A 301 -10.33 16.51 -9.21
N ALA A 302 -9.48 17.47 -9.59
CA ALA A 302 -9.90 18.75 -10.16
C ALA A 302 -10.75 18.62 -11.44
N PRO A 303 -10.42 17.75 -12.43
CA PRO A 303 -11.27 17.55 -13.61
C PRO A 303 -12.66 17.01 -13.26
N ILE A 304 -12.73 16.10 -12.28
CA ILE A 304 -13.99 15.49 -11.83
C ILE A 304 -14.85 16.56 -11.14
N ARG A 305 -14.28 17.36 -10.23
CA ARG A 305 -14.99 18.47 -9.59
C ARG A 305 -15.56 19.46 -10.60
N ARG A 306 -14.77 19.85 -11.61
CA ARG A 306 -15.24 20.76 -12.68
C ARG A 306 -16.42 20.18 -13.45
N ALA A 307 -16.38 18.90 -13.80
CA ALA A 307 -17.48 18.22 -14.48
C ALA A 307 -18.76 18.18 -13.61
N LEU A 308 -18.64 17.82 -12.33
CA LEU A 308 -19.78 17.79 -11.40
C LEU A 308 -20.40 19.18 -11.20
N GLN A 309 -19.59 20.23 -11.10
CA GLN A 309 -20.08 21.61 -11.00
C GLN A 309 -20.85 22.04 -12.25
N GLN A 310 -20.39 21.65 -13.44
CA GLN A 310 -21.10 21.94 -14.70
C GLN A 310 -22.47 21.24 -14.75
N ILE A 311 -22.52 19.96 -14.35
CA ILE A 311 -23.78 19.20 -14.27
C ILE A 311 -24.74 19.85 -13.26
N GLY A 312 -24.25 20.20 -12.07
CA GLY A 312 -25.07 20.84 -11.03
C GLY A 312 -25.64 22.20 -11.46
N LYS A 313 -24.84 23.03 -12.17
CA LYS A 313 -25.31 24.29 -12.75
C LYS A 313 -26.42 24.06 -13.78
N LYS A 314 -26.25 23.08 -14.66
CA LYS A 314 -27.26 22.73 -15.67
C LYS A 314 -28.58 22.29 -15.04
N TYR A 315 -28.51 21.37 -14.06
CA TYR A 315 -29.69 20.89 -13.32
C TYR A 315 -30.43 22.01 -12.58
N ASN A 316 -29.71 22.93 -11.95
CA ASN A 316 -30.31 24.07 -11.25
C ASN A 316 -30.95 25.10 -12.19
N ASN A 317 -30.43 25.24 -13.41
CA ASN A 317 -31.03 26.10 -14.43
C ASN A 317 -32.29 25.47 -15.03
N GLU A 318 -32.29 24.15 -15.25
CA GLU A 318 -33.46 23.39 -15.72
C GLU A 318 -34.60 23.32 -14.70
N LYS A 319 -34.32 23.46 -13.39
CA LYS A 319 -35.36 23.55 -12.34
C LYS A 319 -35.94 24.96 -12.15
N LYS A 320 -35.30 25.99 -12.69
CA LYS A 320 -35.68 27.40 -12.53
C LYS A 320 -36.36 27.98 -13.78
N GLY A 321 -36.36 27.26 -14.89
CA GLY A 321 -37.15 27.56 -16.09
C GLY A 321 -38.38 26.66 -16.14
#